data_AF-A0A1Y3CMB8-F1
#
_entry.id   AF-A0A1Y3CMB8-F1
#
_cell.length_a   1.000
_cell.length_b   1.000
_cell.length_c   1.000
_cell.angle_alpha   90.00
_cell.angle_beta   90.00
_cell.angle_gamma   90.00
#
_symmetry.space_group_name_H-M   'P 1'
#
loop_
_entity.id
_entity.type
_entity.pdbx_description
1 polymer ?
#
loop_
_entity_poly.entity_id
_entity_poly.type
_entity_poly.pdbx_seq_one_letter_code
_entity_poly.pdbx_strand_id
1 'polypeptide(L)'
;MTKLAYSSDIYHIKIEELLALSDAYFKSPFENLYSDDVVLFIGQEKKKLPDTLACGRDVLVQALNNGLTHYPTRILFEQRAPQLQFFALLKPLRKKYQDFSMLSYEIQLSDIIENKLERNIKSEETAYNYSDRNKWGVPKDQRQARFHEIDESFKKDGYDKRYPMAIMLCRGLGVKDKLHQGHHRMFFCRKYNIQYVQIQFLACNSFTGQLKQFFLWLNKTIKYKQVN
;
A
#
# COMPACT_ATOMS: atom_id res chain seq x y z
N MET A 1 22.36 9.34 7.95
CA MET A 1 22.26 8.50 6.74
C MET A 1 20.80 8.08 6.57
N THR A 2 20.20 8.36 5.41
CA THR A 2 18.87 7.84 5.06
C THR A 2 18.98 6.34 4.87
N LYS A 3 18.11 5.60 5.54
CA LYS A 3 18.10 4.13 5.48
C LYS A 3 17.00 3.71 4.52
N LEU A 4 17.35 2.96 3.48
CA LEU A 4 16.39 2.47 2.51
C LEU A 4 15.75 1.16 2.98
N ALA A 5 14.53 0.92 2.51
CA ALA A 5 13.79 -0.31 2.74
C ALA A 5 12.90 -0.65 1.56
N TYR A 6 12.56 -1.93 1.45
CA TYR A 6 11.65 -2.45 0.43
C TYR A 6 10.29 -2.79 1.03
N SER A 7 9.26 -2.71 0.20
CA SER A 7 7.98 -3.37 0.42
C SER A 7 8.18 -4.85 0.72
N SER A 8 7.26 -5.44 1.48
CA SER A 8 7.28 -6.88 1.68
C SER A 8 6.74 -7.65 0.49
N ASP A 9 5.89 -7.01 -0.30
CA ASP A 9 5.15 -7.60 -1.40
C ASP A 9 5.49 -6.94 -2.74
N ILE A 10 5.11 -7.62 -3.81
CA ILE A 10 5.22 -7.15 -5.20
C ILE A 10 3.83 -6.69 -5.62
N TYR A 11 3.78 -5.62 -6.41
CA TYR A 11 2.55 -5.04 -6.93
C TYR A 11 2.64 -4.96 -8.46
N HIS A 12 1.61 -5.42 -9.15
CA HIS A 12 1.45 -5.27 -10.58
C HIS A 12 0.96 -3.86 -10.88
N ILE A 13 1.90 -2.93 -11.07
CA ILE A 13 1.63 -1.51 -11.34
C ILE A 13 1.48 -1.29 -12.84
N LYS A 14 0.58 -0.37 -13.24
CA LYS A 14 0.39 0.05 -14.62
C LYS A 14 1.69 0.56 -15.24
N ILE A 15 2.10 -0.03 -16.36
CA ILE A 15 3.41 0.22 -16.98
C ILE A 15 3.57 1.68 -17.42
N GLU A 16 2.53 2.27 -18.00
CA GLU A 16 2.56 3.67 -18.46
C GLU A 16 2.88 4.65 -17.33
N GLU A 17 2.35 4.41 -16.13
CA GLU A 17 2.60 5.27 -14.97
C GLU A 17 4.04 5.16 -14.49
N LEU A 18 4.65 3.96 -14.59
CA LEU A 18 6.06 3.75 -14.25
C LEU A 18 7.00 4.38 -15.29
N LEU A 19 6.68 4.25 -16.58
CA LEU A 19 7.49 4.81 -17.66
C LEU A 19 7.46 6.34 -17.67
N ALA A 20 6.38 6.96 -17.17
CA ALA A 20 6.27 8.41 -17.01
C ALA A 20 7.19 9.00 -15.93
N LEU A 21 7.75 8.16 -15.04
CA LEU A 21 8.67 8.62 -14.00
C LEU A 21 10.06 8.90 -14.58
N SER A 22 10.78 9.84 -13.96
CA SER A 22 12.22 9.99 -14.19
C SER A 22 13.01 8.87 -13.53
N ASP A 23 14.17 8.53 -14.09
CA ASP A 23 15.09 7.58 -13.46
C ASP A 23 15.73 8.16 -12.20
N ALA A 24 15.92 7.30 -11.19
CA ALA A 24 16.59 7.67 -9.96
C ALA A 24 18.11 7.77 -10.19
N TYR A 25 18.71 8.92 -9.84
CA TYR A 25 20.16 9.08 -9.85
C TYR A 25 20.73 8.76 -8.46
N PHE A 26 21.22 7.54 -8.28
CA PHE A 26 21.91 7.14 -7.08
C PHE A 26 23.41 7.44 -7.18
N LYS A 27 23.96 8.21 -6.24
CA LYS A 27 25.42 8.40 -6.12
C LYS A 27 26.02 7.14 -5.47
N SER A 28 26.70 6.30 -6.25
CA SER A 28 27.45 5.08 -5.84
C SER A 28 26.64 3.78 -5.76
N PRO A 29 27.23 2.60 -6.08
CA PRO A 29 26.52 1.52 -6.73
C PRO A 29 25.70 0.72 -5.72
N PHE A 30 24.39 0.73 -5.90
CA PHE A 30 23.46 -0.26 -5.34
C PHE A 30 23.58 -1.61 -6.08
N GLU A 31 24.79 -2.01 -6.48
CA GLU A 31 25.07 -3.05 -7.49
C GLU A 31 24.61 -4.47 -7.13
N ASN A 32 24.04 -4.71 -5.95
CA ASN A 32 23.54 -6.03 -5.56
C ASN A 32 22.23 -6.00 -4.76
N LEU A 33 21.46 -4.92 -4.85
CA LEU A 33 20.23 -4.78 -4.05
C LEU A 33 18.95 -5.06 -4.82
N TYR A 34 19.02 -5.20 -6.15
CA TYR A 34 17.87 -5.43 -7.01
C TYR A 34 18.00 -6.81 -7.67
N SER A 35 17.50 -7.84 -6.99
CA SER A 35 17.16 -9.12 -7.63
C SER A 35 15.81 -9.06 -8.34
N ASP A 36 15.04 -7.99 -8.12
CA ASP A 36 13.74 -7.76 -8.74
C ASP A 36 13.92 -6.93 -10.03
N ASP A 37 13.24 -7.31 -11.12
CA ASP A 37 13.44 -6.72 -12.44
C ASP A 37 13.03 -5.24 -12.54
N VAL A 38 12.00 -4.83 -11.80
CA VAL A 38 11.44 -3.47 -11.80
C VAL A 38 11.23 -2.97 -10.38
N VAL A 39 11.76 -1.78 -10.10
CA VAL A 39 11.71 -1.17 -8.77
C VAL A 39 11.26 0.28 -8.85
N LEU A 40 10.16 0.59 -8.17
CA LEU A 40 9.63 1.94 -7.97
C LEU A 40 10.22 2.55 -6.69
N PHE A 41 10.92 3.67 -6.78
CA PHE A 41 11.35 4.44 -5.61
C PHE A 41 10.36 5.56 -5.31
N ILE A 42 9.59 5.39 -4.22
CA ILE A 42 8.61 6.39 -3.81
C ILE A 42 9.27 7.55 -3.05
N GLY A 43 8.83 8.76 -3.39
CA GLY A 43 9.28 10.02 -2.83
C GLY A 43 8.65 10.32 -1.47
N GLN A 44 8.49 11.62 -1.22
CA GLN A 44 8.00 12.19 0.04
C GLN A 44 7.06 13.35 -0.26
N GLU A 45 5.75 13.12 -0.14
CA GLU A 45 4.74 14.15 -0.35
C GLU A 45 4.99 15.38 0.53
N LYS A 46 5.24 15.18 1.83
CA LYS A 46 5.50 16.29 2.77
C LYS A 46 6.72 17.14 2.41
N LYS A 47 7.70 16.57 1.70
CA LYS A 47 8.90 17.27 1.25
C LYS A 47 8.87 17.61 -0.24
N LYS A 48 7.76 17.30 -0.94
CA LYS A 48 7.62 17.44 -2.40
C LYS A 48 8.76 16.74 -3.18
N LEU A 49 9.25 15.62 -2.67
CA LEU A 49 10.21 14.80 -3.40
C LEU A 49 9.46 13.87 -4.34
N PRO A 50 9.78 13.85 -5.64
CA PRO A 50 9.06 13.06 -6.62
C PRO A 50 9.32 11.56 -6.46
N ASP A 51 8.40 10.76 -6.99
CA ASP A 51 8.61 9.34 -7.19
C ASP A 51 9.49 9.14 -8.45
N THR A 52 10.31 8.09 -8.45
CA THR A 52 11.28 7.81 -9.53
C THR A 52 11.38 6.32 -9.81
N LEU A 53 11.76 5.95 -11.04
CA LEU A 53 12.04 4.57 -11.39
C LEU A 53 13.49 4.25 -11.00
N ALA A 54 13.68 3.29 -10.10
CA ALA A 54 15.03 2.92 -9.65
C ALA A 54 15.74 2.01 -10.66
N CYS A 55 15.01 1.06 -11.25
CA CYS A 55 15.50 0.19 -12.32
C CYS A 55 14.33 -0.45 -13.08
N GLY A 56 14.63 -1.06 -14.23
CA GLY A 56 13.68 -1.86 -15.01
C GLY A 56 13.01 -1.16 -16.18
N ARG A 57 13.51 0.01 -16.61
CA ARG A 57 12.93 0.76 -17.74
C ARG A 57 12.86 -0.05 -19.03
N ASP A 58 13.97 -0.70 -19.42
CA ASP A 58 14.01 -1.50 -20.64
C ASP A 58 13.07 -2.70 -20.57
N VAL A 59 12.97 -3.34 -19.39
CA VAL A 59 12.04 -4.44 -19.11
C VAL A 59 10.59 -3.98 -19.29
N LEU A 60 10.25 -2.80 -18.76
CA LEU A 60 8.92 -2.20 -18.89
C LEU A 60 8.57 -1.86 -20.35
N VAL A 61 9.52 -1.32 -21.12
CA VAL A 61 9.32 -1.05 -22.55
C VAL A 61 9.07 -2.33 -23.33
N GLN A 62 9.86 -3.38 -23.07
CA GLN A 62 9.66 -4.70 -23.69
C GLN A 62 8.31 -5.31 -23.29
N ALA A 63 7.95 -5.25 -22.02
CA ALA A 63 6.66 -5.74 -21.52
C ALA A 63 5.48 -5.02 -22.18
N LEU A 64 5.56 -3.69 -22.34
CA LEU A 64 4.54 -2.90 -23.02
C LEU A 64 4.44 -3.29 -24.51
N ASN A 65 5.58 -3.48 -25.19
CA ASN A 65 5.61 -3.94 -26.58
C ASN A 65 5.03 -5.36 -26.75
N ASN A 66 5.13 -6.19 -25.70
CA ASN A 66 4.53 -7.52 -25.65
C ASN A 66 3.03 -7.49 -25.28
N GLY A 67 2.42 -6.31 -25.16
CA GLY A 67 0.99 -6.12 -24.89
C GLY A 67 0.59 -6.21 -23.41
N LEU A 68 1.55 -6.23 -22.48
CA LEU A 68 1.24 -6.16 -21.05
C LEU A 68 0.86 -4.73 -20.67
N THR A 69 -0.11 -4.60 -19.76
CA THR A 69 -0.54 -3.29 -19.23
C THR A 69 0.00 -3.01 -17.83
N HIS A 70 0.33 -4.07 -17.08
CA HIS A 70 0.82 -4.02 -15.70
C HIS A 70 2.03 -4.94 -15.55
N TYR A 71 2.97 -4.56 -14.68
CA TYR A 71 4.19 -5.34 -14.47
C TYR A 71 4.52 -5.53 -12.97
N PRO A 72 4.99 -6.73 -12.56
CA PRO A 72 5.42 -6.97 -11.18
C PRO A 72 6.51 -5.98 -10.75
N THR A 73 6.21 -5.16 -9.75
CA THR A 73 7.06 -4.06 -9.32
C THR A 73 7.27 -4.09 -7.81
N ARG A 74 8.53 -4.01 -7.38
CA ARG A 74 8.89 -3.84 -5.96
C ARG A 74 8.92 -2.36 -5.60
N ILE A 75 8.54 -2.02 -4.36
CA ILE A 75 8.58 -0.63 -3.89
C ILE A 75 9.81 -0.42 -3.00
N LEU A 76 10.63 0.56 -3.34
CA LEU A 76 11.74 1.08 -2.55
C LEU A 76 11.30 2.38 -1.88
N PHE A 77 11.72 2.61 -0.63
CA PHE A 77 11.43 3.85 0.09
C PHE A 77 12.50 4.19 1.13
N GLU A 78 12.63 5.47 1.47
CA GLU A 78 13.40 5.90 2.65
C GLU A 78 12.61 5.64 3.94
N GLN A 79 13.22 4.96 4.90
CA GLN A 79 12.63 4.74 6.22
C GLN A 79 12.35 6.06 6.92
N ARG A 80 11.18 6.14 7.59
CA ARG A 80 10.80 7.31 8.38
C ARG A 80 11.28 7.14 9.83
N ALA A 81 12.06 8.09 10.33
CA ALA A 81 12.65 8.08 11.67
C ALA A 81 13.38 6.77 12.05
N PRO A 82 14.34 6.29 11.23
CA PRO A 82 15.06 5.02 11.48
C PRO A 82 15.79 5.00 12.82
N GLN A 83 16.23 6.15 13.33
CA GLN A 83 16.90 6.30 14.63
C GLN A 83 16.03 5.85 15.83
N LEU A 84 14.70 5.84 15.68
CA LEU A 84 13.78 5.41 16.74
C LEU A 84 13.61 3.89 16.80
N GLN A 85 14.13 3.14 15.81
CA GLN A 85 14.05 1.67 15.74
C GLN A 85 12.65 1.13 16.09
N PHE A 86 12.54 0.21 17.05
CA PHE A 86 11.27 -0.40 17.46
C PHE A 86 10.28 0.59 18.09
N PHE A 87 10.74 1.70 18.69
CA PHE A 87 9.85 2.73 19.23
C PHE A 87 9.01 3.40 18.14
N ALA A 88 9.52 3.47 16.91
CA ALA A 88 8.75 3.99 15.77
C ALA A 88 7.51 3.14 15.45
N LEU A 89 7.41 1.91 15.97
CA LEU A 89 6.21 1.09 15.85
C LEU A 89 5.10 1.52 16.81
N LEU A 90 5.38 2.29 17.87
CA LEU A 90 4.33 2.80 18.73
C LEU A 90 3.38 3.70 17.92
N LYS A 91 2.07 3.47 18.07
CA LYS A 91 1.02 4.16 17.31
C LYS A 91 1.21 5.69 17.21
N PRO A 92 1.51 6.44 18.30
CA PRO A 92 1.68 7.89 18.19
C PRO A 92 2.91 8.28 17.35
N LEU A 93 4.04 7.60 17.56
CA LEU A 93 5.27 7.87 16.81
C LEU A 93 5.12 7.48 15.34
N ARG A 94 4.50 6.33 15.06
CA ARG A 94 4.23 5.90 13.70
C ARG A 94 3.34 6.88 12.94
N LYS A 95 2.28 7.38 13.58
CA LYS A 95 1.38 8.39 12.99
C LYS A 95 2.12 9.71 12.72
N LYS A 96 3.06 10.08 13.60
CA LYS A 96 3.91 11.27 13.41
C LYS A 96 4.88 11.10 12.24
N TYR A 97 5.51 9.93 12.14
CA TYR A 97 6.57 9.63 11.18
C TYR A 97 6.09 8.69 10.06
N GLN A 98 5.07 9.12 9.34
CA GLN A 98 4.62 8.49 8.09
C GLN A 98 4.54 9.54 6.98
N ASP A 99 4.73 9.13 5.73
CA ASP A 99 4.66 10.04 4.58
C ASP A 99 4.23 9.30 3.32
N PHE A 100 3.37 9.92 2.53
CA PHE A 100 2.85 9.33 1.30
C PHE A 100 3.86 9.44 0.16
N SER A 101 3.71 8.56 -0.84
CA SER A 101 4.27 8.74 -2.17
C SER A 101 3.70 9.98 -2.83
N MET A 102 4.47 10.58 -3.75
CA MET A 102 4.05 11.80 -4.43
C MET A 102 2.89 11.52 -5.39
N LEU A 103 2.89 10.34 -6.02
CA LEU A 103 1.86 9.92 -6.96
C LEU A 103 1.06 8.76 -6.39
N SER A 104 -0.07 8.50 -7.05
CA SER A 104 -0.86 7.30 -6.88
C SER A 104 -0.72 6.43 -8.12
N TYR A 105 -0.89 5.13 -7.96
CA TYR A 105 -0.65 4.14 -9.00
C TYR A 105 -1.86 3.22 -9.16
N GLU A 106 -2.18 2.86 -10.38
CA GLU A 106 -3.12 1.79 -10.68
C GLU A 106 -2.43 0.43 -10.49
N ILE A 107 -3.05 -0.43 -9.67
CA ILE A 107 -2.60 -1.80 -9.41
C ILE A 107 -3.72 -2.81 -9.62
N GLN A 108 -3.36 -4.08 -9.76
CA GLN A 108 -4.34 -5.15 -9.70
C GLN A 108 -4.93 -5.30 -8.30
N LEU A 109 -6.26 -5.44 -8.22
CA LEU A 109 -6.96 -5.70 -6.96
C LEU A 109 -6.50 -7.02 -6.32
N SER A 110 -6.19 -8.03 -7.15
CA SER A 110 -5.66 -9.33 -6.73
C SER A 110 -4.42 -9.19 -5.85
N ASP A 111 -3.53 -8.23 -6.12
CA ASP A 111 -2.34 -8.00 -5.29
C ASP A 111 -2.70 -7.67 -3.85
N ILE A 112 -3.79 -6.95 -3.61
CA ILE A 112 -4.23 -6.61 -2.25
C ILE A 112 -4.78 -7.86 -1.55
N ILE A 113 -5.52 -8.69 -2.28
CA ILE A 113 -6.22 -9.88 -1.80
C ILE A 113 -5.23 -11.02 -1.52
N GLU A 114 -4.42 -11.38 -2.51
CA GLU A 114 -3.48 -12.50 -2.47
C GLU A 114 -2.36 -12.26 -1.47
N ASN A 115 -1.84 -11.02 -1.38
CA ASN A 115 -0.85 -10.65 -0.38
C ASN A 115 -1.43 -10.50 1.04
N LYS A 116 -2.76 -10.66 1.20
CA LYS A 116 -3.50 -10.56 2.48
C LYS A 116 -3.24 -9.23 3.18
N LEU A 117 -3.28 -8.14 2.42
CA LEU A 117 -3.02 -6.78 2.92
C LEU A 117 -4.20 -6.26 3.74
N GLU A 118 -5.41 -6.75 3.44
CA GLU A 118 -6.64 -6.31 4.07
C GLU A 118 -6.66 -6.58 5.57
N ARG A 119 -7.40 -5.73 6.27
CA ARG A 119 -7.76 -5.86 7.67
C ARG A 119 -9.21 -5.42 7.79
N ASN A 120 -10.03 -6.19 8.49
CA ASN A 120 -11.39 -5.81 8.88
C ASN A 120 -12.19 -5.22 7.71
N ILE A 121 -12.38 -6.01 6.64
CA ILE A 121 -13.20 -5.59 5.49
C ILE A 121 -14.59 -5.20 6.01
N LYS A 122 -15.06 -4.03 5.61
CA LYS A 122 -16.33 -3.48 6.08
C LYS A 122 -17.45 -3.93 5.15
N SER A 123 -18.06 -5.06 5.51
CA SER A 123 -19.31 -5.55 4.90
C SER A 123 -20.49 -4.68 5.30
N GLU A 124 -21.63 -4.84 4.64
CA GLU A 124 -22.88 -4.15 5.02
C GLU A 124 -23.20 -4.29 6.50
N GLU A 125 -23.06 -5.51 7.04
CA GLU A 125 -23.34 -5.82 8.45
C GLU A 125 -22.35 -5.19 9.43
N THR A 126 -21.09 -4.97 9.01
CA THR A 126 -19.99 -4.52 9.89
C THR A 126 -19.54 -3.08 9.63
N ALA A 127 -20.02 -2.50 8.53
CA ALA A 127 -19.83 -1.13 8.12
C ALA A 127 -20.44 -0.21 9.16
N TYR A 128 -19.64 0.75 9.64
CA TYR A 128 -20.09 1.73 10.64
C TYR A 128 -20.63 1.09 11.94
N ASN A 129 -20.35 -0.19 12.23
CA ASN A 129 -20.53 -0.76 13.56
C ASN A 129 -19.50 -0.15 14.49
N TYR A 130 -19.96 0.73 15.36
CA TYR A 130 -19.19 1.21 16.49
C TYR A 130 -19.23 0.13 17.58
N SER A 131 -18.11 -0.08 18.27
CA SER A 131 -18.15 -0.88 19.49
C SER A 131 -19.03 -0.18 20.53
N ASP A 132 -19.62 -0.95 21.45
CA ASP A 132 -20.52 -0.47 22.53
C ASP A 132 -19.91 0.65 23.40
N ARG A 133 -18.60 0.90 23.27
CA ARG A 133 -17.88 2.00 23.92
C ARG A 133 -18.11 3.38 23.29
N ASN A 134 -18.74 3.48 22.12
CA ASN A 134 -18.97 4.74 21.43
C ASN A 134 -20.43 5.20 21.61
N LYS A 135 -20.67 6.02 22.65
CA LYS A 135 -21.98 6.64 22.97
C LYS A 135 -22.57 7.54 21.85
N TRP A 136 -21.80 7.79 20.79
CA TRP A 136 -22.13 8.71 19.69
C TRP A 136 -22.15 8.00 18.32
N GLY A 137 -22.55 6.72 18.32
CA GLY A 137 -22.66 5.94 17.09
C GLY A 137 -23.73 6.50 16.14
N VAL A 138 -23.47 6.46 14.84
CA VAL A 138 -24.44 6.86 13.81
C VAL A 138 -25.67 5.92 13.88
N PRO A 139 -26.91 6.44 13.88
CA PRO A 139 -28.13 5.62 13.89
C PRO A 139 -28.14 4.57 12.77
N LYS A 140 -28.78 3.42 13.00
CA LYS A 140 -28.78 2.28 12.04
C LYS A 140 -29.22 2.70 10.63
N ASP A 141 -30.28 3.49 10.52
CA ASP A 141 -30.85 3.90 9.24
C ASP A 141 -29.88 4.81 8.45
N GLN A 142 -29.19 5.72 9.14
CA GLN A 142 -28.15 6.56 8.52
C GLN A 142 -26.93 5.75 8.08
N ARG A 143 -26.61 4.64 8.76
CA ARG A 143 -25.52 3.73 8.36
C ARG A 143 -25.88 2.97 7.09
N GLN A 144 -27.10 2.45 7.01
CA GLN A 144 -27.62 1.77 5.83
C GLN A 144 -27.72 2.72 4.64
N ALA A 145 -28.22 3.95 4.86
CA ALA A 145 -28.29 4.98 3.82
C ALA A 145 -26.91 5.29 3.23
N ARG A 146 -25.89 5.53 4.07
CA ARG A 146 -24.51 5.77 3.60
C ARG A 146 -23.93 4.58 2.84
N PHE A 147 -24.21 3.36 3.29
CA PHE A 147 -23.75 2.17 2.60
C PHE A 147 -24.42 2.04 1.23
N HIS A 148 -25.73 2.27 1.16
CA HIS A 148 -26.51 2.26 -0.07
C HIS A 148 -26.07 3.35 -1.06
N GLU A 149 -25.77 4.56 -0.60
CA GLU A 149 -25.24 5.64 -1.45
C GLU A 149 -23.93 5.23 -2.12
N ILE A 150 -23.01 4.58 -1.38
CA ILE A 150 -21.76 4.07 -1.96
C ILE A 150 -22.06 2.94 -2.95
N ASP A 151 -23.00 2.04 -2.61
CA ASP A 151 -23.39 0.94 -3.49
C ASP A 151 -23.92 1.44 -4.83
N GLU A 152 -24.84 2.40 -4.82
CA GLU A 152 -25.42 3.01 -6.01
C GLU A 152 -24.37 3.77 -6.83
N SER A 153 -23.45 4.49 -6.17
CA SER A 153 -22.33 5.13 -6.85
C SER A 153 -21.46 4.12 -7.60
N PHE A 154 -21.14 2.98 -6.99
CA PHE A 154 -20.38 1.92 -7.66
C PHE A 154 -21.16 1.25 -8.80
N LYS A 155 -22.48 1.05 -8.67
CA LYS A 155 -23.31 0.52 -9.77
C LYS A 155 -23.32 1.44 -10.98
N LYS A 156 -23.41 2.75 -10.74
CA LYS A 156 -23.58 3.74 -11.79
C LYS A 156 -22.25 4.11 -12.46
N ASP A 157 -21.25 4.44 -11.65
CA ASP A 157 -20.02 5.08 -12.10
C ASP A 157 -18.77 4.18 -11.93
N GLY A 158 -18.89 3.04 -11.25
CA GLY A 158 -17.78 2.15 -10.95
C GLY A 158 -16.84 2.68 -9.85
N TYR A 159 -15.60 2.22 -9.87
CA TYR A 159 -14.59 2.65 -8.91
C TYR A 159 -13.98 4.01 -9.32
N ASP A 160 -14.13 5.02 -8.45
CA ASP A 160 -13.54 6.35 -8.66
C ASP A 160 -12.04 6.38 -8.31
N LYS A 161 -11.19 6.40 -9.35
CA LYS A 161 -9.72 6.44 -9.24
C LYS A 161 -9.17 7.73 -8.62
N ARG A 162 -9.95 8.82 -8.56
CA ARG A 162 -9.52 10.08 -7.92
C ARG A 162 -9.36 9.96 -6.41
N TYR A 163 -9.94 8.91 -5.81
CA TYR A 163 -9.87 8.66 -4.37
C TYR A 163 -9.12 7.35 -4.08
N PRO A 164 -7.78 7.35 -4.20
CA PRO A 164 -6.98 6.16 -4.04
C PRO A 164 -7.14 5.53 -2.65
N MET A 165 -6.94 4.22 -2.59
CA MET A 165 -6.73 3.51 -1.32
C MET A 165 -5.29 3.73 -0.85
N ALA A 166 -5.01 3.48 0.42
CA ALA A 166 -3.65 3.65 0.95
C ALA A 166 -3.06 2.31 1.38
N ILE A 167 -1.88 1.97 0.88
CA ILE A 167 -1.10 0.81 1.33
C ILE A 167 0.07 1.32 2.17
N MET A 168 0.10 0.94 3.45
CA MET A 168 1.21 1.27 4.33
C MET A 168 2.28 0.17 4.25
N LEU A 169 3.45 0.56 3.77
CA LEU A 169 4.59 -0.32 3.60
C LEU A 169 5.15 -0.73 4.96
N CYS A 170 5.41 -2.03 5.15
CA CYS A 170 5.99 -2.61 6.35
C CYS A 170 5.24 -2.29 7.66
N ARG A 171 3.93 -2.05 7.62
CA ARG A 171 3.10 -1.76 8.81
C ARG A 171 3.11 -2.88 9.87
N GLY A 172 2.99 -4.12 9.43
CA GLY A 172 2.91 -5.31 10.29
C GLY A 172 4.26 -5.63 10.89
N LEU A 173 4.44 -5.28 12.17
CA LEU A 173 5.70 -5.44 12.92
C LEU A 173 6.93 -4.88 12.16
N GLY A 174 6.79 -3.82 11.37
CA GLY A 174 7.91 -3.25 10.63
C GLY A 174 8.37 -4.07 9.41
N VAL A 175 7.63 -5.12 9.02
CA VAL A 175 8.09 -6.08 7.99
C VAL A 175 7.06 -6.53 6.96
N LYS A 176 5.76 -6.30 7.18
CA LYS A 176 4.69 -6.70 6.25
C LYS A 176 3.79 -5.52 5.88
N ASP A 177 3.55 -5.34 4.60
CA ASP A 177 2.67 -4.31 4.05
C ASP A 177 1.21 -4.58 4.43
N LYS A 178 0.42 -3.52 4.52
CA LYS A 178 -1.01 -3.62 4.86
C LYS A 178 -1.82 -2.48 4.29
N LEU A 179 -3.08 -2.77 3.99
CA LEU A 179 -4.07 -1.77 3.66
C LEU A 179 -4.28 -0.85 4.88
N HIS A 180 -4.04 0.44 4.69
CA HIS A 180 -4.16 1.48 5.70
C HIS A 180 -5.49 2.22 5.63
N GLN A 181 -5.99 2.48 4.42
CA GLN A 181 -7.26 3.14 4.14
C GLN A 181 -7.91 2.50 2.91
N GLY A 182 -9.24 2.53 2.83
CA GLY A 182 -9.99 1.94 1.70
C GLY A 182 -10.80 0.69 2.03
N HIS A 183 -10.99 0.34 3.31
CA HIS A 183 -11.67 -0.91 3.71
C HIS A 183 -13.10 -1.09 3.17
N HIS A 184 -13.87 0.00 3.03
CA HIS A 184 -15.18 -0.03 2.39
C HIS A 184 -15.05 -0.16 0.86
N ARG A 185 -14.12 0.55 0.24
CA ARG A 185 -13.87 0.46 -1.21
C ARG A 185 -13.49 -0.95 -1.61
N MET A 186 -12.65 -1.64 -0.83
CA MET A 186 -12.32 -3.04 -1.06
C MET A 186 -13.56 -3.95 -1.12
N PHE A 187 -14.55 -3.73 -0.25
CA PHE A 187 -15.79 -4.51 -0.29
C PHE A 187 -16.53 -4.31 -1.62
N PHE A 188 -16.73 -3.06 -2.04
CA PHE A 188 -17.44 -2.76 -3.29
C PHE A 188 -16.65 -3.15 -4.53
N CYS A 189 -15.33 -2.94 -4.55
CA CYS A 189 -14.47 -3.41 -5.64
C CYS A 189 -14.59 -4.92 -5.84
N ARG A 190 -14.67 -5.70 -4.75
CA ARG A 190 -14.94 -7.15 -4.82
C ARG A 190 -16.36 -7.44 -5.32
N LYS A 191 -17.37 -6.75 -4.77
CA LYS A 191 -18.78 -6.93 -5.14
C LYS A 191 -19.03 -6.70 -6.64
N TYR A 192 -18.37 -5.70 -7.22
CA TYR A 192 -18.53 -5.30 -8.61
C TYR A 192 -17.43 -5.80 -9.55
N ASN A 193 -16.61 -6.77 -9.12
CA ASN A 193 -15.53 -7.36 -9.92
C ASN A 193 -14.58 -6.33 -10.55
N ILE A 194 -14.25 -5.28 -9.79
CA ILE A 194 -13.28 -4.26 -10.21
C ILE A 194 -11.89 -4.89 -10.21
N GLN A 195 -11.28 -4.97 -11.39
CA GLN A 195 -9.96 -5.61 -11.55
C GLN A 195 -8.80 -4.70 -11.11
N TYR A 196 -8.92 -3.40 -11.36
CA TYR A 196 -7.84 -2.43 -11.15
C TYR A 196 -8.28 -1.31 -10.22
N VAL A 197 -7.38 -0.90 -9.32
CA VAL A 197 -7.66 0.12 -8.31
C VAL A 197 -6.50 1.10 -8.17
N GLN A 198 -6.82 2.34 -7.82
CA GLN A 198 -5.82 3.36 -7.56
C GLN A 198 -5.35 3.26 -6.11
N ILE A 199 -4.04 3.24 -5.89
CA ILE A 199 -3.44 3.20 -4.56
C ILE A 199 -2.37 4.29 -4.41
N GLN A 200 -2.19 4.76 -3.19
CA GLN A 200 -1.06 5.59 -2.79
C GLN A 200 -0.26 4.84 -1.74
N PHE A 201 1.06 4.82 -1.89
CA PHE A 201 1.93 4.15 -0.93
C PHE A 201 2.22 5.07 0.26
N LEU A 202 2.25 4.50 1.45
CA LEU A 202 2.54 5.21 2.69
C LEU A 202 3.77 4.58 3.34
N ALA A 203 4.88 5.30 3.32
CA ALA A 203 6.12 4.88 3.95
C ALA A 203 6.10 5.18 5.46
N CYS A 204 6.60 4.24 6.25
CA CYS A 204 6.86 4.43 7.68
C CYS A 204 8.25 3.90 8.05
N ASN A 205 8.52 3.70 9.34
CA ASN A 205 9.72 2.97 9.74
C ASN A 205 9.57 1.47 9.43
N SER A 206 10.68 0.77 9.19
CA SER A 206 10.72 -0.67 8.97
C SER A 206 11.95 -1.30 9.61
N PHE A 207 11.91 -2.61 9.86
CA PHE A 207 13.08 -3.34 10.32
C PHE A 207 13.97 -3.75 9.16
N THR A 208 15.27 -3.85 9.44
CA THR A 208 16.30 -4.30 8.48
C THR A 208 17.15 -5.39 9.11
N GLY A 209 17.88 -6.15 8.30
CA GLY A 209 18.83 -7.15 8.78
C GLY A 209 18.14 -8.30 9.53
N GLN A 210 18.80 -8.83 10.56
CA GLN A 210 18.35 -10.01 11.31
C GLN A 210 16.97 -9.81 11.97
N LEU A 211 16.68 -8.59 12.45
CA LEU A 211 15.36 -8.27 13.02
C LEU A 211 14.24 -8.40 11.99
N LYS A 212 14.47 -7.99 10.73
CA LYS A 212 13.49 -8.19 9.65
C LYS A 212 13.19 -9.67 9.47
N GLN A 213 14.21 -10.51 9.43
CA GLN A 213 14.04 -11.96 9.26
C GLN A 213 13.29 -12.60 10.43
N PHE A 214 13.65 -12.23 11.66
CA PHE A 214 12.96 -12.69 12.86
C PHE A 214 11.46 -12.33 12.84
N PHE A 215 11.11 -11.07 12.55
CA PHE A 215 9.71 -10.65 12.53
C PHE A 215 8.92 -11.18 11.33
N LEU A 216 9.58 -11.45 10.19
CA LEU A 216 8.96 -12.15 9.06
C LEU A 216 8.62 -13.60 9.45
N TRP A 217 9.57 -14.31 10.08
CA TRP A 217 9.34 -15.63 10.63
C TRP A 217 8.23 -15.61 11.67
N LEU A 218 8.28 -14.69 12.63
CA LEU A 218 7.27 -14.55 13.69
C LEU A 218 5.86 -14.31 13.12
N ASN A 219 5.73 -13.47 12.09
CA ASN A 219 4.45 -13.22 11.40
C ASN A 219 3.94 -14.44 10.63
N LYS A 220 4.82 -15.35 10.17
CA LYS A 220 4.41 -16.61 9.53
C LYS A 220 4.00 -17.65 10.58
N THR A 221 4.75 -17.74 11.67
CA THR A 221 4.59 -18.76 12.72
C THR A 221 3.42 -18.47 13.64
N ILE A 222 3.35 -17.25 14.17
CA ILE A 222 2.15 -16.76 14.81
C ILE A 222 1.21 -16.49 13.64
N LYS A 223 0.21 -17.36 13.41
CA LYS A 223 -0.99 -16.98 12.67
C LYS A 223 -1.58 -15.80 13.43
N TYR A 224 -1.04 -14.60 13.18
CA TYR A 224 -1.45 -13.40 13.85
C TYR A 224 -2.90 -13.26 13.44
N LYS A 225 -3.81 -13.64 14.34
CA LYS A 225 -5.25 -13.45 14.17
C LYS A 225 -5.37 -11.96 13.90
N GLN A 226 -5.51 -11.63 12.62
CA GLN A 226 -5.98 -10.32 12.23
C GLN A 226 -7.27 -10.19 12.99
N VAL A 227 -7.33 -9.23 13.92
CA VAL A 227 -8.50 -8.99 14.75
C VAL A 227 -9.64 -8.79 13.76
N ASN A 228 -10.50 -9.79 13.59
CA ASN A 228 -11.67 -9.71 12.71
C ASN A 228 -12.56 -8.56 13.18
#